data_AF-A0A4Q2XA21-F1
#
_entry.id   AF-A0A4Q2XA21-F1
#
_cell.length_a   1.000
_cell.length_b   1.000
_cell.length_c   1.000
_cell.angle_alpha   90.00
_cell.angle_beta   90.00
_cell.angle_gamma   90.00
#
_symmetry.space_group_name_H-M   'P 1'
#
loop_
_entity.id
_entity.type
_entity.pdbx_description
1 polymer ?
#
loop_
_entity_poly.entity_id
_entity_poly.type
_entity_poly.pdbx_seq_one_letter_code
_entity_poly.pdbx_strand_id
1 'polypeptide(L)'
;MTRSIVPLHPPSHTLMSSVPPPLSQGPPPLDQAPPPGWWGRNWKWMIPTCVVVTFVTIAAFIFLIFSFVMGMMKSSTPFKEAMSRANASEQVKTALGTPVESGMFVTGNISTSGSSGHAFLAIPVSGPKGEGIIRLEAKMSAGTWTYTTLHLHVPGQPANIELKP
;
A
#
# COMPACT_ATOMS: atom_id res chain seq x y z
N MET A 1 26.83 -42.52 113.35
CA MET A 1 25.76 -41.83 112.62
C MET A 1 26.24 -40.41 112.28
N THR A 2 27.05 -40.29 111.23
CA THR A 2 26.67 -39.76 109.90
C THR A 2 26.57 -38.23 109.90
N ARG A 3 27.72 -37.56 109.78
CA ARG A 3 27.78 -36.15 109.33
C ARG A 3 27.78 -36.16 107.81
N SER A 4 26.63 -35.84 107.22
CA SER A 4 26.46 -35.70 105.78
C SER A 4 27.00 -34.35 105.30
N ILE A 5 27.91 -34.44 104.33
CA ILE A 5 28.46 -33.42 103.45
C ILE A 5 27.34 -32.78 102.62
N VAL A 6 27.42 -31.46 102.35
CA VAL A 6 27.27 -30.82 101.01
C VAL A 6 27.84 -29.37 101.07
N PRO A 7 28.56 -28.88 100.04
CA PRO A 7 29.42 -27.70 100.08
C PRO A 7 28.76 -26.45 99.48
N LEU A 8 29.29 -25.25 99.73
CA LEU A 8 28.91 -24.05 98.98
C LEU A 8 30.14 -23.41 98.33
N HIS A 9 30.20 -23.63 97.03
CA HIS A 9 31.07 -23.06 96.01
C HIS A 9 30.99 -21.51 96.01
N PRO A 10 32.10 -20.78 95.81
CA PRO A 10 32.07 -19.32 95.69
C PRO A 10 31.33 -18.89 94.42
N PRO A 11 30.63 -17.74 94.42
CA PRO A 11 29.84 -17.32 93.28
C PRO A 11 30.76 -16.97 92.09
N SER A 12 30.64 -17.74 91.01
CA SER A 12 31.22 -17.42 89.71
C SER A 12 30.67 -16.08 89.23
N HIS A 13 31.52 -15.05 89.19
CA HIS A 13 31.24 -13.82 88.46
C HIS A 13 31.26 -14.14 86.97
N THR A 14 30.13 -14.62 86.45
CA THR A 14 29.89 -14.77 85.02
C THR A 14 29.93 -13.37 84.41
N LEU A 15 31.04 -13.02 83.76
CA LEU A 15 31.07 -11.91 82.82
C LEU A 15 30.07 -12.25 81.71
N MET A 16 28.82 -11.80 81.87
CA MET A 16 27.83 -11.81 80.81
C MET A 16 28.36 -10.90 79.72
N SER A 17 29.05 -11.49 78.74
CA SER A 17 29.32 -10.87 77.46
C SER A 17 27.97 -10.53 76.84
N SER A 18 27.51 -9.30 77.03
CA SER A 18 26.30 -8.79 76.40
C SER A 18 26.58 -8.65 74.91
N VAL A 19 26.37 -9.73 74.16
CA VAL A 19 26.27 -9.65 72.70
C VAL A 19 25.08 -8.72 72.43
N PRO A 20 25.28 -7.56 71.77
CA PRO A 20 24.17 -6.68 71.46
C PRO A 20 23.17 -7.43 70.58
N PRO A 21 21.84 -7.21 70.76
CA PRO A 21 20.85 -7.86 69.91
C PRO A 21 21.15 -7.54 68.44
N PRO A 22 20.97 -8.48 67.50
CA PRO A 22 21.17 -8.20 66.08
C PRO A 22 20.27 -7.01 65.72
N LEU A 23 20.86 -5.97 65.14
CA LEU A 23 20.12 -4.82 64.64
C LEU A 23 18.98 -5.34 63.77
N SER A 24 17.73 -5.03 64.12
CA SER A 24 16.55 -5.36 63.31
C SER A 24 16.83 -4.94 61.89
N GLN A 25 17.06 -5.91 61.00
CA GLN A 25 17.15 -5.62 59.59
C GLN A 25 15.81 -5.05 59.18
N GLY A 26 15.83 -3.85 58.59
CA GLY A 26 14.63 -3.18 58.11
C GLY A 26 13.84 -4.09 57.17
N PRO A 27 12.56 -3.77 56.90
CA PRO A 27 11.73 -4.58 56.02
C PRO A 27 12.47 -4.85 54.69
N PRO A 28 12.39 -6.08 54.16
CA PRO A 28 13.06 -6.41 52.90
C PRO A 28 12.66 -5.40 51.82
N PRO A 29 13.57 -5.03 50.90
CA PRO A 29 13.22 -4.16 49.79
C PRO A 29 11.99 -4.74 49.09
N LEU A 30 10.93 -3.94 48.96
CA LEU A 30 9.75 -4.34 48.20
C LEU A 30 10.23 -4.71 46.80
N ASP A 31 9.91 -5.93 46.36
CA ASP A 31 10.21 -6.41 45.00
C ASP A 31 9.85 -5.31 44.00
N GLN A 32 10.86 -4.75 43.35
CA GLN A 32 10.64 -3.73 42.34
C GLN A 32 9.99 -4.42 41.14
N ALA A 33 8.69 -4.16 40.94
CA ALA A 33 7.96 -4.69 39.79
C ALA A 33 8.73 -4.36 38.49
N PRO A 34 8.88 -5.31 37.55
CA PRO A 34 9.64 -5.10 36.34
C PRO A 34 9.12 -3.86 35.60
N PRO A 35 10.01 -3.01 35.03
CA PRO A 35 9.60 -1.80 34.37
C PRO A 35 8.62 -2.16 33.25
N PRO A 36 7.52 -1.38 33.07
CA PRO A 36 6.53 -1.69 32.05
C PRO A 36 7.22 -1.82 30.69
N GLY A 37 7.09 -2.99 30.07
CA GLY A 37 7.71 -3.27 28.77
C GLY A 37 7.27 -2.25 27.73
N TRP A 38 8.14 -2.00 26.74
CA TRP A 38 7.91 -1.08 25.61
C TRP A 38 6.51 -1.24 24.99
N TRP A 39 6.01 -2.47 25.00
CA TRP A 39 4.67 -2.88 24.58
C TRP A 39 3.52 -2.19 25.32
N GLY A 40 3.60 -1.98 26.64
CA GLY A 40 2.54 -1.32 27.43
C GLY A 40 2.43 0.20 27.20
N ARG A 41 3.52 0.83 26.75
CA ARG A 41 3.58 2.28 26.49
C ARG A 41 3.19 2.63 25.05
N ASN A 42 3.65 1.83 24.08
CA ASN A 42 3.56 2.18 22.66
C ASN A 42 2.41 1.48 21.91
N TRP A 43 1.69 0.56 22.54
CA TRP A 43 0.54 -0.14 21.94
C TRP A 43 -0.51 0.82 21.34
N LYS A 44 -0.74 1.96 22.01
CA LYS A 44 -1.70 2.98 21.55
C LYS A 44 -1.29 3.63 20.22
N TRP A 45 -0.01 3.67 19.91
CA TRP A 45 0.54 4.22 18.65
C TRP A 45 0.83 3.12 17.62
N MET A 46 1.12 1.90 18.05
CA MET A 46 1.37 0.77 17.18
C MET A 46 0.14 0.42 16.31
N ILE A 47 -1.07 0.47 16.88
CA ILE A 47 -2.31 0.20 16.13
C ILE A 47 -2.51 1.21 14.98
N PRO A 48 -2.55 2.54 15.22
CA PRO A 48 -2.73 3.49 14.13
C PRO A 48 -1.58 3.45 13.13
N THR A 49 -0.33 3.23 13.57
CA THR A 49 0.80 3.07 12.65
C THR A 49 0.67 1.83 11.78
N CYS A 50 0.30 0.67 12.34
CA CYS A 50 0.05 -0.54 11.56
C CYS A 50 -1.08 -0.34 10.54
N VAL A 51 -2.16 0.33 10.94
CA VAL A 51 -3.27 0.64 10.04
C VAL A 51 -2.80 1.54 8.88
N VAL A 52 -2.09 2.63 9.18
CA VAL A 52 -1.55 3.55 8.17
C VAL A 52 -0.58 2.82 7.23
N VAL A 53 0.36 2.03 7.77
CA VAL A 53 1.32 1.25 6.97
C VAL A 53 0.59 0.27 6.05
N THR A 54 -0.46 -0.38 6.55
CA THR A 54 -1.29 -1.30 5.75
C THR A 54 -1.96 -0.55 4.59
N PHE A 55 -2.61 0.59 4.86
CA PHE A 55 -3.24 1.40 3.82
C PHE A 55 -2.24 1.92 2.78
N VAL A 56 -1.08 2.41 3.21
CA VAL A 56 -0.02 2.88 2.32
C VAL A 56 0.51 1.75 1.45
N THR A 57 0.71 0.55 2.02
CA THR A 57 1.18 -0.62 1.27
C THR A 57 0.17 -1.05 0.23
N ILE A 58 -1.12 -1.09 0.58
CA ILE A 58 -2.20 -1.41 -0.37
C ILE A 58 -2.27 -0.37 -1.49
N ALA A 59 -2.23 0.92 -1.15
CA ALA A 59 -2.27 2.00 -2.14
C ALA A 59 -1.07 1.93 -3.10
N ALA A 60 0.14 1.70 -2.56
CA ALA A 60 1.36 1.51 -3.36
C ALA A 60 1.25 0.30 -4.29
N PHE A 61 0.71 -0.82 -3.81
CA PHE A 61 0.51 -2.02 -4.60
C PHE A 61 -0.48 -1.79 -5.76
N ILE A 62 -1.61 -1.15 -5.48
CA ILE A 62 -2.60 -0.78 -6.51
C ILE A 62 -1.95 0.14 -7.55
N PHE A 63 -1.21 1.16 -7.10
CA PHE A 63 -0.52 2.09 -8.00
C PHE A 63 0.50 1.37 -8.91
N LEU A 64 1.23 0.39 -8.37
CA LEU A 64 2.22 -0.38 -9.11
C LEU A 64 1.56 -1.24 -10.20
N ILE A 65 0.50 -1.98 -9.85
CA ILE A 65 -0.29 -2.75 -10.82
C ILE A 65 -0.87 -1.82 -11.89
N PHE A 66 -1.49 -0.73 -11.47
CA PHE A 66 -2.10 0.23 -12.38
C PHE A 66 -1.08 0.79 -13.38
N SER A 67 0.09 1.20 -12.88
CA SER A 67 1.19 1.71 -13.71
C SER A 67 1.72 0.65 -14.67
N PHE A 68 1.83 -0.60 -14.22
CA PHE A 68 2.29 -1.71 -15.05
C PHE A 68 1.30 -2.02 -16.19
N VAL A 69 0.01 -2.16 -15.88
CA VAL A 69 -1.06 -2.39 -16.87
C VAL A 69 -1.14 -1.26 -17.87
N MET A 70 -1.09 -0.01 -17.39
CA MET A 70 -1.07 1.17 -18.26
C MET A 70 0.18 1.23 -19.14
N GLY A 71 1.35 0.85 -18.61
CA GLY A 71 2.59 0.72 -19.38
C GLY A 71 2.44 -0.32 -20.48
N MET A 72 1.87 -1.48 -20.18
CA MET A 72 1.57 -2.52 -21.16
C MET A 72 0.57 -2.03 -22.22
N MET A 73 -0.52 -1.37 -21.82
CA MET A 73 -1.50 -0.80 -22.75
C MET A 73 -0.87 0.25 -23.66
N LYS A 74 -0.06 1.18 -23.13
CA LYS A 74 0.67 2.18 -23.91
C LYS A 74 1.72 1.56 -24.85
N SER A 75 2.28 0.42 -24.47
CA SER A 75 3.23 -0.33 -25.30
C SER A 75 2.56 -1.15 -26.40
N SER A 76 1.25 -1.40 -26.29
CA SER A 76 0.52 -2.25 -27.23
C SER A 76 0.45 -1.60 -28.63
N THR A 77 0.63 -2.44 -29.65
CA THR A 77 0.50 -2.05 -31.06
C THR A 77 -0.79 -1.30 -31.39
N PRO A 78 -1.99 -1.67 -30.88
CA PRO A 78 -3.21 -0.90 -31.16
C PRO A 78 -3.22 0.50 -30.56
N PHE A 79 -2.56 0.74 -29.41
CA PHE A 79 -2.49 2.09 -28.83
C PHE A 79 -1.61 3.04 -29.66
N LYS A 80 -0.44 2.57 -30.08
CA LYS A 80 0.48 3.35 -30.92
C LYS A 80 -0.15 3.65 -32.28
N GLU A 81 -0.82 2.66 -32.87
CA GLU A 81 -1.51 2.79 -34.14
C GLU A 81 -2.65 3.81 -34.06
N ALA A 82 -3.47 3.73 -33.00
CA ALA A 82 -4.55 4.68 -32.76
C ALA A 82 -4.04 6.12 -32.57
N MET A 83 -2.95 6.31 -31.81
CA MET A 83 -2.34 7.62 -31.59
C MET A 83 -1.70 8.20 -32.86
N SER A 84 -1.07 7.36 -33.67
CA SER A 84 -0.52 7.75 -34.97
C SER A 84 -1.64 8.22 -35.92
N ARG A 85 -2.72 7.44 -36.03
CA ARG A 85 -3.90 7.78 -36.86
C ARG A 85 -4.62 9.03 -36.37
N ALA A 86 -4.77 9.17 -35.05
CA ALA A 86 -5.36 10.37 -34.45
C ALA A 86 -4.56 11.63 -34.78
N ASN A 87 -3.22 11.56 -34.68
CA ASN A 87 -2.35 12.67 -35.05
C ASN A 87 -2.27 12.89 -36.57
N ALA A 88 -2.50 11.88 -37.40
CA ALA A 88 -2.53 12.03 -38.85
C ALA A 88 -3.84 12.65 -39.37
N SER A 89 -4.95 12.53 -38.63
CA SER A 89 -6.25 13.03 -39.06
C SER A 89 -6.38 14.55 -38.88
N GLU A 90 -6.54 15.26 -39.99
CA GLU A 90 -6.79 16.72 -40.01
C GLU A 90 -8.09 17.09 -39.28
N GLN A 91 -9.08 16.20 -39.23
CA GLN A 91 -10.32 16.43 -38.48
C GLN A 91 -10.07 16.47 -36.97
N VAL A 92 -9.18 15.62 -36.47
CA VAL A 92 -8.79 15.59 -35.05
C VAL A 92 -8.00 16.83 -34.67
N LYS A 93 -7.03 17.24 -35.50
CA LYS A 93 -6.27 18.49 -35.30
C LYS A 93 -7.16 19.72 -35.34
N THR A 94 -8.18 19.71 -36.21
CA THR A 94 -9.14 20.81 -36.31
C THR A 94 -10.00 20.92 -35.06
N ALA A 95 -10.48 19.78 -34.55
CA ALA A 95 -11.36 19.70 -33.38
C ALA A 95 -10.63 19.93 -32.04
N LEU A 96 -9.46 19.31 -31.83
CA LEU A 96 -8.74 19.32 -30.56
C LEU A 96 -7.53 20.28 -30.53
N GLY A 97 -7.02 20.68 -31.70
CA GLY A 97 -5.79 21.47 -31.82
C GLY A 97 -4.53 20.60 -31.81
N THR A 98 -3.37 21.22 -31.98
CA THR A 98 -2.06 20.56 -31.94
C THR A 98 -1.17 21.16 -30.84
N PRO A 99 -0.42 20.36 -30.08
CA PRO A 99 -0.31 18.89 -30.14
C PRO A 99 -1.53 18.17 -29.55
N VAL A 100 -1.84 16.97 -30.06
CA VAL A 100 -2.85 16.08 -29.50
C VAL A 100 -2.15 15.08 -28.57
N GLU A 101 -2.41 15.19 -27.28
CA GLU A 101 -1.85 14.30 -26.26
C GLU A 101 -2.87 13.25 -25.82
N SER A 102 -2.41 12.04 -25.54
CA SER A 102 -3.25 11.03 -24.89
C SER A 102 -3.41 11.38 -23.42
N GLY A 103 -4.63 11.33 -22.92
CA GLY A 103 -4.95 11.56 -21.51
C GLY A 103 -4.30 10.52 -20.59
N MET A 104 -4.28 10.87 -19.30
CA MET A 104 -3.59 10.10 -18.27
C MET A 104 -4.17 8.70 -18.05
N PHE A 105 -5.41 8.42 -18.44
CA PHE A 105 -6.10 7.16 -18.13
C PHE A 105 -6.72 6.55 -19.40
N VAL A 106 -6.04 5.59 -20.01
CA VAL A 106 -6.65 4.82 -21.10
C VAL A 106 -7.51 3.74 -20.48
N THR A 107 -8.80 3.75 -20.82
CA THR A 107 -9.76 2.78 -20.30
C THR A 107 -10.13 1.83 -21.42
N GLY A 108 -10.20 0.53 -21.15
CA GLY A 108 -10.63 -0.42 -22.14
C GLY A 108 -10.44 -1.85 -21.69
N ASN A 109 -10.91 -2.78 -22.51
CA ASN A 109 -10.76 -4.19 -22.27
C ASN A 109 -10.21 -4.85 -23.53
N ILE A 110 -9.12 -5.59 -23.35
CA ILE A 110 -8.55 -6.45 -24.39
C ILE A 110 -8.74 -7.87 -23.88
N SER A 111 -9.63 -8.60 -24.53
CA SER A 111 -9.91 -9.99 -24.21
C SER A 111 -9.53 -10.85 -25.41
N THR A 112 -8.54 -11.72 -25.24
CA THR A 112 -8.05 -12.62 -26.29
C THR A 112 -8.22 -14.06 -25.85
N SER A 113 -8.94 -14.85 -26.64
CA SER A 113 -9.14 -16.29 -26.47
C SER A 113 -8.59 -17.04 -27.68
N GLY A 114 -7.34 -17.50 -27.56
CA GLY A 114 -6.64 -18.26 -28.59
C GLY A 114 -6.44 -17.47 -29.88
N SER A 115 -7.02 -17.94 -30.98
CA SER A 115 -6.94 -17.30 -32.30
C SER A 115 -7.99 -16.22 -32.56
N SER A 116 -8.85 -15.95 -31.56
CA SER A 116 -9.88 -14.92 -31.59
C SER A 116 -9.75 -13.97 -30.42
N GLY A 117 -10.20 -12.72 -30.58
CA GLY A 117 -10.12 -11.73 -29.52
C GLY A 117 -10.93 -10.49 -29.84
N HIS A 118 -11.22 -9.71 -28.81
CA HIS A 118 -11.94 -8.46 -28.88
C HIS A 118 -11.18 -7.43 -28.06
N ALA A 119 -10.96 -6.27 -28.64
CA ALA A 119 -10.34 -5.13 -27.99
C ALA A 119 -11.28 -3.92 -28.12
N PHE A 120 -11.74 -3.44 -26.99
CA PHE A 120 -12.43 -2.16 -26.88
C PHE A 120 -11.54 -1.21 -26.11
N LEU A 121 -11.10 -0.12 -26.74
CA LEU A 121 -10.27 0.88 -26.09
C LEU A 121 -10.93 2.25 -26.21
N ALA A 122 -11.00 2.96 -25.09
CA ALA A 122 -11.38 4.34 -24.97
C ALA A 122 -10.14 5.15 -24.53
N ILE A 123 -9.55 5.86 -25.49
CA ILE A 123 -8.36 6.67 -25.29
C ILE A 123 -8.81 8.13 -25.15
N PRO A 124 -8.81 8.72 -23.94
CA PRO A 124 -8.99 10.15 -23.83
C PRO A 124 -7.83 10.85 -24.54
N VAL A 125 -8.13 11.93 -25.22
CA VAL A 125 -7.18 12.78 -25.93
C VAL A 125 -7.47 14.23 -25.61
N SER A 126 -6.43 15.03 -25.43
CA SER A 126 -6.52 16.44 -25.08
C SER A 126 -5.63 17.25 -25.99
N GLY A 127 -6.13 18.42 -26.41
CA GLY A 127 -5.35 19.40 -27.14
C GLY A 127 -5.74 20.83 -26.73
N PRO A 128 -5.04 21.85 -27.24
CA PRO A 128 -5.23 23.24 -26.82
C PRO A 128 -6.61 23.82 -27.16
N LYS A 129 -7.39 23.19 -28.05
CA LYS A 129 -8.76 23.63 -28.38
C LYS A 129 -9.84 22.86 -27.62
N GLY A 130 -9.50 21.76 -26.94
CA GLY A 130 -10.46 20.96 -26.18
C GLY A 130 -10.03 19.52 -25.95
N GLU A 131 -10.92 18.75 -25.35
CA GLU A 131 -10.71 17.34 -25.00
C GLU A 131 -11.68 16.45 -25.78
N GLY A 132 -11.31 15.19 -25.98
CA GLY A 132 -12.12 14.19 -26.66
C GLY A 132 -11.77 12.78 -26.19
N ILE A 133 -12.57 11.80 -26.61
CA ILE A 133 -12.37 10.39 -26.31
C ILE A 133 -12.42 9.62 -27.62
N ILE A 134 -11.30 9.03 -28.01
CA ILE A 134 -11.24 8.11 -29.15
C ILE A 134 -11.75 6.77 -28.66
N ARG A 135 -12.86 6.30 -29.23
CA ARG A 135 -13.29 4.91 -29.05
C ARG A 135 -12.86 4.12 -30.26
N LEU A 136 -12.19 3.00 -29.99
CA LEU A 136 -11.87 2.01 -30.99
C LEU A 136 -12.35 0.63 -30.57
N GLU A 137 -12.83 -0.11 -31.55
CA GLU A 137 -13.21 -1.50 -31.42
C GLU A 137 -12.46 -2.31 -32.47
N ALA A 138 -11.71 -3.31 -32.03
CA ALA A 138 -11.00 -4.23 -32.89
C ALA A 138 -11.33 -5.67 -32.53
N LYS A 139 -11.48 -6.52 -33.55
CA LYS A 139 -11.70 -7.95 -33.43
C LYS A 139 -10.52 -8.70 -34.03
N MET A 140 -9.92 -9.58 -33.24
CA MET A 140 -8.91 -10.52 -33.71
C MET A 140 -9.60 -11.77 -34.25
N SER A 141 -9.27 -12.15 -35.49
CA SER A 141 -9.74 -13.38 -36.13
C SER A 141 -8.57 -14.04 -36.85
N ALA A 142 -8.36 -15.34 -36.60
CA ALA A 142 -7.26 -16.10 -37.18
C ALA A 142 -5.88 -15.45 -37.01
N GLY A 143 -5.62 -14.83 -35.85
CA GLY A 143 -4.35 -14.15 -35.59
C GLY A 143 -4.24 -12.70 -36.10
N THR A 144 -5.23 -12.22 -36.86
CA THR A 144 -5.21 -10.88 -37.47
C THR A 144 -6.20 -9.94 -36.78
N TRP A 145 -5.76 -8.72 -36.46
CA TRP A 145 -6.60 -7.68 -35.88
C TRP A 145 -7.33 -6.88 -36.97
N THR A 146 -8.65 -6.89 -36.92
CA THR A 146 -9.52 -6.08 -37.77
C THR A 146 -10.15 -4.98 -36.93
N TYR A 147 -9.99 -3.72 -37.34
CA TYR A 147 -10.60 -2.58 -36.67
C TYR A 147 -12.02 -2.38 -37.22
N THR A 148 -13.03 -2.54 -36.37
CA THR A 148 -14.45 -2.41 -36.74
C THR A 148 -14.90 -0.95 -36.64
N THR A 149 -14.48 -0.27 -35.58
CA THR A 149 -14.97 1.07 -35.24
C THR A 149 -13.79 1.91 -34.78
N LEU A 150 -13.65 3.13 -35.33
CA LEU A 150 -12.69 4.12 -34.85
C LEU A 150 -13.31 5.51 -34.99
N HIS A 151 -13.73 6.10 -33.88
CA HIS A 151 -14.32 7.44 -33.89
C HIS A 151 -13.87 8.26 -32.69
N LEU A 152 -13.70 9.56 -32.93
CA LEU A 152 -13.47 10.55 -31.88
C LEU A 152 -14.81 11.11 -31.41
N HIS A 153 -15.07 10.99 -30.12
CA HIS A 153 -16.19 11.63 -29.44
C HIS A 153 -15.68 12.87 -28.69
N VAL A 154 -16.16 14.06 -29.06
CA VAL A 154 -15.83 15.31 -28.35
C VAL A 154 -17.01 15.68 -27.44
N PRO A 155 -16.83 15.73 -26.11
CA PRO A 155 -17.88 16.17 -25.20
C PRO A 155 -18.44 17.53 -25.61
N GLY A 156 -19.75 17.61 -25.83
CA GLY A 156 -20.42 18.84 -26.29
C GLY A 156 -20.59 18.97 -27.80
N GLN A 157 -20.08 18.04 -28.61
CA GLN A 157 -20.42 17.93 -30.03
C GLN A 157 -21.17 16.61 -30.30
N PRO A 158 -22.35 16.66 -30.97
CA PRO A 158 -23.09 15.45 -31.35
C PRO A 158 -22.48 14.71 -32.54
N ALA A 159 -21.52 15.33 -33.26
CA ALA A 159 -20.85 14.72 -34.39
C ALA A 159 -19.69 13.83 -33.91
N ASN A 160 -19.85 12.52 -34.04
CA ASN A 160 -18.71 11.60 -33.95
C ASN A 160 -17.86 11.78 -35.21
N ILE A 161 -16.60 12.13 -35.03
CA ILE A 161 -15.64 12.25 -36.15
C ILE A 161 -15.17 10.82 -36.45
N GLU A 162 -15.67 10.24 -37.53
CA GLU A 162 -15.19 8.95 -38.03
C GLU A 162 -13.74 9.07 -38.47
N LEU A 163 -12.87 8.29 -37.83
CA LEU A 163 -11.48 8.19 -38.22
C LEU A 163 -11.41 7.01 -39.18
N LYS A 164 -11.41 7.32 -40.48
CA LYS A 164 -11.33 6.29 -41.53
C LYS A 164 -10.06 5.44 -41.33
N PRO A 165 -10.17 4.11 -41.56
CA PRO A 165 -9.04 3.18 -41.44
C PRO A 165 -7.92 3.46 -42.44
#